data_AF-A0AAV2ILQ1-F1
#
_entry.id   AF-A0AAV2ILQ1-F1
#
_cell.length_a   1.000
_cell.length_b   1.000
_cell.length_c   1.000
_cell.angle_alpha   90.00
_cell.angle_beta   90.00
_cell.angle_gamma   90.00
#
_symmetry.space_group_name_H-M   'P 1'
#
loop_
_entity.id
_entity.type
_entity.pdbx_description
1 polymer ?
#
loop_
_entity_poly.entity_id
_entity_poly.type
_entity_poly.pdbx_seq_one_letter_code
_entity_poly.pdbx_strand_id
1 'polypeptide(L)'
;MTSNPNLCLDVTQTTRSLVLGTFYPAILRSQEECDLDELVVLQLVSFMLDFFDDIFNPPADIKTQVSERLKIMQRPQVVYSPRPERTVRFCQQTTVDDFENQRTSTSHSALEQLLEGIIADGNLNLKEKKKHLKQVGTKSKLII
;
A
#
# COMPACT_ATOMS: atom_id res chain seq x y z
N MET A 1 28.23 35.35 -26.65
CA MET A 1 27.30 34.35 -26.09
C MET A 1 26.63 34.96 -24.87
N THR A 2 25.45 35.55 -25.02
CA THR A 2 24.61 36.01 -23.89
C THR A 2 23.16 35.74 -24.27
N SER A 3 22.72 34.50 -24.08
CA SER A 3 21.37 34.04 -24.45
C SER A 3 20.27 34.46 -23.46
N ASN A 4 20.56 35.38 -22.53
CA ASN A 4 19.56 35.93 -21.62
C ASN A 4 19.86 37.41 -21.29
N PRO A 5 19.08 38.37 -21.80
CA PRO A 5 19.29 39.80 -21.56
C PRO A 5 18.97 40.24 -20.12
N ASN A 6 18.28 39.41 -19.32
CA ASN A 6 17.99 39.68 -17.92
C ASN A 6 19.06 39.16 -16.97
N LEU A 7 20.04 38.39 -17.47
CA LEU A 7 21.08 37.80 -16.65
C LEU A 7 22.26 38.76 -16.55
N CYS A 8 22.27 39.59 -15.50
CA CYS A 8 23.40 40.41 -15.11
C CYS A 8 24.26 39.62 -14.11
N LEU A 9 25.42 39.12 -14.54
CA LEU A 9 26.36 38.43 -13.67
C LEU A 9 27.38 39.42 -13.14
N ASP A 10 27.53 39.48 -11.83
CA ASP A 10 28.63 40.20 -11.20
C ASP A 10 29.95 39.49 -11.49
N VAL A 11 30.86 40.19 -12.18
CA VAL A 11 32.17 39.68 -12.59
C VAL A 11 33.11 39.41 -11.42
N THR A 12 32.79 39.97 -10.24
CA THR A 12 33.55 39.78 -9.00
C THR A 12 33.01 38.62 -8.15
N GLN A 13 31.81 38.12 -8.46
CA GLN A 13 31.18 37.04 -7.72
C GLN A 13 31.62 35.67 -8.25
N THR A 14 32.04 34.79 -7.35
CA THR A 14 32.35 33.40 -7.73
C THR A 14 31.08 32.62 -8.01
N THR A 15 31.12 31.67 -8.94
CA THR A 15 30.00 30.75 -9.22
C THR A 15 29.52 30.04 -7.95
N ARG A 16 30.44 29.66 -7.06
CA ARG A 16 30.12 29.04 -5.77
C ARG A 16 29.27 29.96 -4.89
N SER A 17 29.68 31.22 -4.73
CA SER A 17 28.93 32.21 -3.95
C SER A 17 27.55 32.49 -4.57
N LEU A 18 27.47 32.59 -5.90
CA LEU A 18 26.21 32.78 -6.61
C LEU A 18 25.26 31.60 -6.39
N VAL A 19 25.74 30.36 -6.55
CA VAL A 19 24.94 29.15 -6.34
C VAL A 19 24.45 29.07 -4.90
N LEU A 20 25.34 29.27 -3.92
CA LEU A 20 24.96 29.24 -2.51
C LEU A 20 23.91 30.30 -2.18
N GLY A 21 24.17 31.56 -2.53
CA GLY A 21 23.25 32.67 -2.24
C GLY A 21 21.91 32.55 -2.96
N THR A 22 21.86 31.88 -4.11
CA THR A 22 20.62 31.70 -4.89
C THR A 22 19.79 30.53 -4.38
N PHE A 23 20.43 29.39 -4.05
CA PHE A 23 19.72 28.13 -3.85
C PHE A 23 19.54 27.73 -2.38
N TYR A 24 20.25 28.33 -1.43
CA TYR A 24 20.07 28.00 -0.02
C TYR A 24 18.60 28.08 0.47
N PRO A 25 17.76 29.05 0.04
CA PRO A 25 16.37 29.13 0.51
C PRO A 25 15.47 28.05 -0.11
N ALA A 26 15.90 27.42 -1.20
CA ALA A 26 15.17 26.32 -1.83
C ALA A 26 15.58 24.96 -1.24
N ILE A 27 16.84 24.83 -0.80
CA ILE A 27 17.42 23.59 -0.27
C ILE A 27 17.00 23.38 1.19
N LEU A 28 17.04 24.42 2.01
CA LEU A 28 16.65 24.37 3.42
C LEU A 28 15.55 25.40 3.69
N ARG A 29 14.37 24.92 4.07
CA ARG A 29 13.22 25.75 4.43
C ARG A 29 12.69 25.33 5.79
N SER A 30 12.43 26.30 6.65
CA SER A 30 11.68 26.11 7.89
C SER A 30 10.22 26.43 7.63
N GLN A 31 9.34 25.87 8.47
CA GLN A 31 7.94 26.23 8.51
C GLN A 31 7.75 27.67 9.02
N GLU A 32 8.66 28.14 9.87
CA GLU A 32 8.75 29.52 10.34
C GLU A 32 10.13 30.09 9.97
N GLU A 33 10.16 31.12 9.10
CA GLU A 33 11.42 31.71 8.59
C GLU A 33 12.28 32.35 9.70
N CYS A 34 11.70 32.68 10.85
CA CYS A 34 12.36 33.32 11.99
C CYS A 34 13.32 32.40 12.76
N ASP A 35 13.27 31.09 12.54
CA ASP A 35 14.02 30.11 13.34
C ASP A 35 15.35 29.67 12.70
N LEU A 36 15.60 30.05 11.45
CA LEU A 36 16.81 29.66 10.72
C LEU A 36 17.88 30.74 10.82
N ASP A 37 19.00 30.38 11.45
CA ASP A 37 20.22 31.19 11.36
C ASP A 37 20.80 31.06 9.93
N GLU A 38 20.70 32.16 9.15
CA GLU A 38 21.15 32.21 7.76
C GLU A 38 22.62 31.79 7.59
N LEU A 39 23.49 32.12 8.56
CA LEU A 39 24.89 31.74 8.51
C LEU A 39 25.05 30.23 8.64
N VAL A 40 24.31 29.61 9.55
CA VAL A 40 24.32 28.14 9.75
C VAL A 40 23.75 27.43 8.54
N VAL A 41 22.68 27.97 7.95
CA VAL A 41 22.08 27.43 6.73
C VAL A 41 23.08 27.47 5.57
N LEU A 42 23.72 28.62 5.35
CA LEU A 42 24.74 28.75 4.31
C LEU A 42 25.94 27.83 4.55
N GLN A 43 26.37 27.66 5.80
CA GLN A 43 27.43 26.72 6.16
C GLN A 43 27.03 25.27 5.87
N LEU A 44 25.80 24.88 6.20
CA LEU A 44 25.30 23.52 5.95
C LEU A 44 25.16 23.25 4.46
N VAL A 45 24.58 24.17 3.69
CA VAL A 45 24.46 24.02 2.23
C VAL A 45 25.84 24.04 1.58
N SER A 46 26.77 24.86 2.07
CA SER A 46 28.16 24.84 1.63
C SER A 46 28.80 23.48 1.84
N PHE A 47 28.63 22.90 3.03
CA PHE A 47 29.11 21.54 3.33
C PHE A 47 28.47 20.50 2.39
N MET A 48 27.15 20.57 2.16
CA MET A 48 26.47 19.67 1.23
C MET A 48 27.01 19.79 -0.21
N LEU A 49 27.36 20.99 -0.66
CA LEU A 49 27.96 21.19 -1.98
C LEU A 49 29.39 20.66 -2.05
N ASP A 50 30.19 20.88 -1.01
CA ASP A 50 31.61 20.50 -0.99
C ASP A 50 31.78 18.97 -0.86
N PHE A 51 30.84 18.29 -0.19
CA PHE A 51 30.85 16.84 0.06
C PHE A 51 29.69 16.10 -0.61
N PHE A 52 29.17 16.62 -1.73
CA PHE A 52 27.95 16.09 -2.34
C PHE A 52 28.08 14.61 -2.74
N ASP A 53 29.25 14.20 -3.22
CA ASP A 53 29.50 12.82 -3.60
C ASP A 53 29.40 11.91 -2.38
N ASP A 54 29.98 12.25 -1.24
CA ASP A 54 29.95 11.38 -0.06
C ASP A 54 28.57 11.35 0.61
N ILE A 55 27.87 12.49 0.64
CA ILE A 55 26.57 12.63 1.32
C ILE A 55 25.44 12.00 0.49
N PHE A 56 25.43 12.22 -0.82
CA PHE A 56 24.33 11.81 -1.69
C PHE A 56 24.60 10.52 -2.46
N ASN A 57 25.81 9.94 -2.38
CA ASN A 57 26.01 8.60 -2.91
C ASN A 57 25.41 7.53 -1.98
N PRO A 58 24.53 6.66 -2.49
CA PRO A 58 24.00 5.57 -1.68
C PRO A 58 25.12 4.60 -1.29
N PRO A 59 25.13 4.10 -0.03
CA PRO A 59 26.05 3.05 0.41
C PRO A 59 26.01 1.83 -0.51
N ALA A 60 27.19 1.24 -0.77
CA ALA A 60 27.33 0.09 -1.67
C ALA A 60 26.45 -1.10 -1.26
N ASP A 61 26.35 -1.36 0.05
CA ASP A 61 25.54 -2.45 0.59
C ASP A 61 24.06 -2.30 0.23
N ILE A 62 23.52 -1.08 0.32
CA ILE A 62 22.13 -0.80 -0.04
C ILE A 62 21.92 -0.98 -1.54
N LYS A 63 22.85 -0.52 -2.37
CA LYS A 63 22.80 -0.73 -3.83
C LYS A 63 22.76 -2.21 -4.18
N THR A 64 23.59 -3.02 -3.53
CA THR A 64 23.63 -4.48 -3.72
C THR A 64 22.32 -5.13 -3.30
N GLN A 65 21.83 -4.83 -2.09
CA GLN A 65 20.56 -5.39 -1.58
C GLN A 65 19.36 -5.06 -2.47
N VAL A 66 19.27 -3.81 -2.94
CA VAL A 66 18.21 -3.38 -3.88
C VAL A 66 18.34 -4.13 -5.21
N SER A 67 19.56 -4.24 -5.74
CA SER A 67 19.82 -4.94 -7.00
C SER A 67 19.46 -6.42 -6.94
N GLU A 68 19.79 -7.10 -5.83
CA GLU A 68 19.43 -8.50 -5.60
C GLU A 68 17.92 -8.68 -5.50
N ARG A 69 17.23 -7.80 -4.77
CA ARG A 69 15.76 -7.83 -4.65
C ARG A 69 15.10 -7.63 -6.01
N LEU A 70 15.58 -6.68 -6.81
CA LEU A 70 15.08 -6.47 -8.17
C LEU A 70 15.29 -7.70 -9.06
N LYS A 71 16.47 -8.35 -8.98
CA LYS A 71 16.72 -9.61 -9.69
C LYS A 71 15.72 -10.70 -9.30
N ILE A 72 15.41 -10.85 -8.01
CA ILE A 72 14.42 -11.81 -7.54
C ILE A 72 13.03 -11.49 -8.10
N MET A 73 12.63 -10.22 -8.12
CA MET A 73 11.35 -9.78 -8.65
C MET A 73 11.23 -9.97 -10.18
N GLN A 74 12.33 -9.78 -10.91
CA GLN A 74 12.38 -9.93 -12.37
C GLN A 74 12.51 -11.38 -12.82
N ARG A 75 12.85 -12.32 -11.93
CA ARG A 75 12.90 -13.75 -12.28
C ARG A 75 11.51 -14.20 -12.72
N PRO A 76 11.36 -14.77 -13.94
CA PRO A 76 10.09 -15.33 -14.37
C PRO A 76 9.69 -16.43 -13.39
N GLN A 77 8.55 -16.24 -12.71
CA GLN A 77 8.00 -17.27 -11.86
C GLN A 77 7.47 -18.37 -12.78
N VAL A 78 8.03 -19.58 -12.69
CA VAL A 78 7.45 -20.75 -13.36
C VAL A 78 6.14 -21.06 -12.64
N VAL A 79 5.05 -20.61 -13.23
CA VAL A 79 3.69 -20.81 -12.75
C VAL A 79 3.26 -22.21 -13.21
N TYR A 80 3.44 -23.22 -12.35
CA TYR A 80 3.05 -24.61 -12.63
C TYR A 80 1.52 -24.85 -12.64
N SER A 81 0.73 -23.83 -12.34
CA SER A 81 -0.73 -23.84 -12.35
C SER A 81 -1.19 -22.39 -12.36
N PRO A 82 -2.23 -21.97 -13.11
CA PRO A 82 -2.69 -20.59 -13.15
C PRO A 82 -2.87 -20.10 -11.71
N ARG A 83 -1.90 -19.32 -11.21
CA ARG A 83 -2.04 -18.67 -9.93
C ARG A 83 -3.23 -17.74 -10.11
N PRO A 84 -4.32 -17.88 -9.33
CA PRO A 84 -5.26 -16.78 -9.25
C PRO A 84 -4.40 -15.56 -8.94
N GLU A 85 -4.60 -14.48 -9.69
CA GLU A 85 -3.95 -13.20 -9.45
C GLU A 85 -3.86 -12.98 -7.95
N ARG A 86 -2.73 -12.46 -7.45
CA ARG A 86 -2.60 -12.07 -6.05
C ARG A 86 -3.58 -10.94 -5.76
N THR A 87 -4.85 -11.28 -5.72
CA THR A 87 -5.91 -10.57 -5.03
C THR A 87 -5.41 -10.58 -3.61
N VAL A 88 -4.87 -9.45 -3.20
CA VAL A 88 -4.57 -9.17 -1.81
C VAL A 88 -5.90 -9.33 -1.10
N ARG A 89 -6.15 -10.50 -0.52
CA ARG A 89 -7.32 -10.73 0.31
C ARG A 89 -7.03 -10.03 1.61
N PHE A 90 -7.37 -8.75 1.64
CA PHE A 90 -7.36 -7.96 2.86
C PHE A 90 -8.47 -8.52 3.76
N CYS A 91 -8.08 -9.25 4.80
CA CYS A 91 -9.01 -9.54 5.88
C CYS A 91 -9.22 -8.23 6.66
N GLN A 92 -10.35 -7.58 6.44
CA GLN A 92 -10.80 -6.50 7.30
C GLN A 92 -11.31 -7.12 8.61
N GLN A 93 -10.89 -6.57 9.75
CA GLN A 93 -11.40 -7.01 11.04
C GLN A 93 -12.88 -6.62 11.15
N THR A 94 -13.73 -7.63 11.28
CA THR A 94 -15.17 -7.48 11.54
C THR A 94 -15.41 -7.16 13.02
N THR A 95 -16.40 -6.32 13.32
CA THR A 95 -16.78 -6.02 14.71
C THR A 95 -17.44 -7.24 15.36
N VAL A 96 -17.51 -7.27 16.70
CA VAL A 96 -18.15 -8.38 17.42
C VAL A 96 -19.65 -8.47 17.08
N ASP A 97 -20.33 -7.32 16.96
CA ASP A 97 -21.74 -7.26 16.59
C ASP A 97 -21.96 -7.74 15.15
N ASP A 98 -21.11 -7.33 14.21
CA ASP A 98 -21.18 -7.81 12.83
C ASP A 98 -20.92 -9.32 12.74
N PHE A 99 -20.03 -9.87 13.58
CA PHE A 99 -19.75 -11.30 13.63
C PHE A 99 -20.96 -12.10 14.12
N GLU A 100 -21.60 -11.68 15.21
CA GLU A 100 -22.80 -12.36 15.73
C GLU A 100 -24.00 -12.23 14.78
N ASN A 101 -24.15 -11.07 14.13
CA ASN A 101 -25.16 -10.86 13.09
C ASN A 101 -24.91 -11.75 11.87
N GLN A 102 -23.67 -11.84 11.37
CA GLN A 102 -23.32 -12.72 10.25
C GLN A 102 -23.51 -14.19 10.61
N ARG A 103 -23.15 -14.59 11.84
CA ARG A 103 -23.29 -15.97 12.32
C ARG A 103 -24.75 -16.45 12.28
N THR A 104 -25.66 -15.61 12.75
CA THR A 104 -27.10 -15.93 12.78
C THR A 104 -27.72 -15.77 11.39
N SER A 105 -27.48 -14.64 10.71
CA SER A 105 -28.08 -14.36 9.40
C SER A 105 -27.66 -15.37 8.33
N THR A 106 -26.38 -15.75 8.27
CA THR A 106 -25.87 -16.71 7.27
C THR A 106 -26.44 -18.10 7.50
N SER A 107 -26.56 -18.54 8.75
CA SER A 107 -27.13 -19.85 9.07
C SER A 107 -28.63 -19.91 8.79
N HIS A 108 -29.38 -18.84 9.11
CA HIS A 108 -30.80 -18.73 8.77
C HIS A 108 -31.02 -18.70 7.25
N SER A 109 -30.26 -17.90 6.51
CA SER A 109 -30.38 -17.82 5.05
C SER A 109 -30.02 -19.14 4.36
N ALA A 110 -28.98 -19.83 4.82
CA ALA A 110 -28.61 -21.14 4.29
C ALA A 110 -29.68 -22.21 4.55
N LEU A 111 -30.33 -22.17 5.72
CA LEU A 111 -31.45 -23.05 6.06
C LEU A 111 -32.67 -22.76 5.19
N GLU A 112 -33.02 -21.49 4.98
CA GLU A 112 -34.13 -21.08 4.13
C GLU A 112 -33.93 -21.56 2.68
N GLN A 113 -32.75 -21.32 2.10
CA GLN A 113 -32.41 -21.79 0.76
C GLN A 113 -32.44 -23.32 0.64
N LEU A 114 -32.02 -24.04 1.68
CA LEU A 114 -32.09 -25.50 1.72
C LEU A 114 -33.55 -25.99 1.74
N LEU A 115 -34.41 -25.37 2.55
CA LEU A 115 -35.82 -25.71 2.65
C LEU A 115 -36.56 -25.43 1.33
N GLU A 116 -36.29 -24.27 0.73
CA GLU A 116 -36.86 -23.89 -0.56
C GLU A 116 -36.38 -24.84 -1.68
N GLY A 117 -35.10 -25.21 -1.68
CA GLY A 117 -34.55 -26.21 -2.61
C GLY A 117 -35.23 -27.58 -2.50
N ILE A 118 -35.50 -28.07 -1.28
CA ILE A 118 -36.20 -29.34 -1.06
C ILE A 118 -37.66 -29.27 -1.56
N ILE A 119 -38.31 -28.14 -1.39
CA ILE A 119 -39.70 -27.94 -1.83
C ILE A 119 -39.77 -27.84 -3.36
N ALA A 120 -38.87 -27.07 -3.97
CA ALA A 120 -38.81 -26.81 -5.41
C ALA A 120 -38.30 -28.01 -6.23
N ASP A 121 -37.61 -28.98 -5.61
CA ASP A 121 -37.08 -30.14 -6.32
C ASP A 121 -38.20 -31.05 -6.87
N GLY A 122 -38.34 -31.12 -8.19
CA GLY A 122 -39.34 -31.95 -8.88
C GLY A 122 -39.03 -33.44 -8.89
N ASN A 123 -37.80 -33.85 -8.53
CA ASN A 123 -37.36 -35.25 -8.56
C ASN A 123 -37.67 -36.01 -7.27
N LEU A 124 -38.00 -35.30 -6.19
CA LEU A 124 -38.34 -35.90 -4.90
C LEU A 124 -39.83 -36.21 -4.82
N ASN A 125 -40.18 -37.44 -4.45
CA ASN A 125 -41.57 -37.77 -4.17
C ASN A 125 -42.02 -37.17 -2.81
N LEU A 126 -43.34 -37.09 -2.58
CA LEU A 126 -43.91 -36.50 -1.35
C LEU A 126 -43.42 -37.14 -0.05
N LYS A 127 -43.12 -38.45 -0.07
CA LYS A 127 -42.61 -39.21 1.09
C LYS A 127 -41.16 -38.82 1.40
N GLU A 128 -40.35 -38.60 0.37
CA GLU A 128 -38.95 -38.17 0.47
C GLU A 128 -38.86 -36.72 0.93
N LYS A 129 -39.63 -35.81 0.31
CA LYS A 129 -39.70 -34.40 0.75
C LYS A 129 -40.05 -34.28 2.23
N LYS A 130 -41.05 -35.04 2.69
CA LYS A 130 -41.46 -35.08 4.12
C LYS A 130 -40.36 -35.64 5.03
N LYS A 131 -39.58 -36.61 4.56
CA LYS A 131 -38.44 -37.18 5.32
C LYS A 131 -37.30 -36.18 5.44
N HIS A 132 -36.93 -35.50 4.35
CA HIS A 132 -35.88 -34.49 4.34
C HIS A 132 -36.25 -33.26 5.18
N LEU A 133 -37.50 -32.79 5.08
CA LEU A 133 -37.99 -31.66 5.88
C LEU A 133 -37.94 -31.96 7.39
N LYS A 134 -38.35 -33.17 7.80
CA LYS A 134 -38.24 -33.64 9.19
C LYS A 134 -36.79 -33.73 9.65
N GLN A 135 -35.88 -34.17 8.79
CA GLN A 135 -34.47 -34.30 9.11
C GLN A 135 -33.81 -32.94 9.35
N VAL A 136 -34.16 -31.93 8.54
CA VAL A 136 -33.69 -30.54 8.75
C VAL A 136 -34.21 -30.02 10.09
N GLY A 137 -35.52 -30.10 10.35
CA GLY A 137 -36.10 -29.61 11.61
C GLY A 137 -35.58 -30.32 12.88
N THR A 138 -35.22 -31.61 12.79
CA THR A 138 -34.63 -32.35 13.93
C THR A 138 -33.18 -31.93 14.19
N LYS A 139 -32.41 -31.67 13.13
CA LYS A 139 -31.00 -31.26 13.24
C LYS A 139 -30.85 -29.78 13.62
N SER A 140 -31.74 -28.89 13.18
CA SER A 140 -31.75 -27.48 13.59
C SER A 140 -31.95 -27.33 15.10
N LYS A 141 -32.72 -28.22 15.73
CA LYS A 141 -32.96 -28.22 17.19
C LYS A 141 -31.77 -28.70 18.03
N LEU A 142 -30.72 -29.21 17.39
CA LEU A 142 -29.49 -29.68 18.04
C LEU A 142 -28.35 -28.64 17.94
N ILE A 143 -28.52 -27.61 17.11
CA ILE A 143 -27.48 -26.63 16.75
C ILE A 143 -27.79 -25.23 17.31
N ILE A 144 -29.05 -24.94 17.64
CA ILE A 144 -29.51 -23.77 18.40
C ILE A 144 -29.59 -24.15 19.87
#